data_AF-A0A816WTV9-F1
#
_entry.id   AF-A0A816WTV9-F1
#
_cell.length_a   1.000
_cell.length_b   1.000
_cell.length_c   1.000
_cell.angle_alpha   90.00
_cell.angle_beta   90.00
_cell.angle_gamma   90.00
#
_symmetry.space_group_name_H-M   'P 1'
#
loop_
_entity.id
_entity.type
_entity.pdbx_description
1 polymer ?
#
loop_
_entity_poly.entity_id
_entity_poly.type
_entity_poly.pdbx_seq_one_letter_code
_entity_poly.pdbx_strand_id
1 'polypeptide(L)'
;MNRYQRLYVYMLIGFVIWFLIFISQILYFSTFSTPDYCWFSSCKKKFPLSKISKQRHRIINSYEKSILARIHHQPLLQRYESSHVNFVRLTKPRTSPKKYLIYTCNQPCGGWGDRTRKIVGAYLLSLVLNRTFLINITWPCPITHLLEPNFINWNQTIKHLSKLKNTTIYNLSASDNDYREVMSWTDIDVIFFKVKDLAYYSLLLWRDDFYRILHIHYGLHRSTLFIHTVFTLVYELLFKLKSHPQSHIDELSEKIHLRHLSCAHIRIGKNPTNPNDVVFPKRERMNTTVIGFLKNISKSNELIFISTDSEEIQSYARKQLRSRLLNIDGVIRHIDRSGKKLACDGLEKTILDFYMISRCHTMVMSKSAFSFWANTRRLKPYENLYIYCDGIKQIRGPGDYDRYPYGRC
;
A
#
# COMPACT_ATOMS: atom_id res chain seq x y z
N MET A 1 -20.36 -30.68 -52.82
CA MET A 1 -19.31 -30.81 -51.79
C MET A 1 -19.79 -31.69 -50.64
N ASN A 2 -19.08 -32.81 -50.40
CA ASN A 2 -19.28 -33.68 -49.24
C ASN A 2 -19.03 -32.89 -47.95
N ARG A 3 -19.67 -33.27 -46.84
CA ARG A 3 -19.55 -32.68 -45.50
C ARG A 3 -18.09 -32.48 -45.08
N TYR A 4 -17.21 -33.42 -45.43
CA TYR A 4 -15.76 -33.33 -45.20
C TYR A 4 -15.09 -32.19 -45.98
N GLN A 5 -15.47 -31.96 -47.24
CA GLN A 5 -14.93 -30.85 -48.02
C GLN A 5 -15.38 -29.50 -47.44
N ARG A 6 -16.61 -29.39 -46.93
CA ARG A 6 -17.09 -28.16 -46.27
C ARG A 6 -16.30 -27.87 -45.00
N LEU A 7 -16.04 -28.90 -44.19
CA LEU A 7 -15.24 -28.77 -42.98
C LEU A 7 -13.82 -28.28 -43.30
N TYR A 8 -13.21 -28.82 -44.36
CA TYR A 8 -11.87 -28.41 -44.83
C TYR A 8 -11.85 -26.94 -45.27
N VAL A 9 -12.88 -26.50 -46.01
CA VAL A 9 -13.03 -25.10 -46.42
C VAL A 9 -13.19 -24.17 -45.22
N TYR A 10 -13.99 -24.55 -44.22
CA TYR A 10 -14.14 -23.74 -42.99
C TYR A 10 -12.86 -23.67 -42.17
N MET A 11 -12.11 -24.77 -42.06
CA MET A 11 -10.81 -24.76 -41.40
C MET A 11 -9.81 -23.86 -42.14
N LEU A 12 -9.78 -23.91 -43.46
CA LEU A 12 -8.89 -23.08 -44.27
C LEU A 12 -9.23 -21.59 -44.10
N ILE A 13 -10.52 -21.24 -44.14
CA ILE A 13 -10.99 -19.86 -43.90
C ILE A 13 -10.62 -19.41 -42.48
N GLY A 14 -10.84 -20.26 -41.47
CA GLY A 14 -10.48 -19.95 -40.09
C GLY A 14 -8.98 -19.71 -39.92
N PHE A 15 -8.14 -20.52 -40.56
CA PHE A 15 -6.69 -20.35 -40.54
C PHE A 15 -6.25 -19.05 -41.22
N VAL A 16 -6.82 -18.72 -42.38
CA VAL A 16 -6.51 -17.47 -43.09
C VAL A 16 -6.90 -16.25 -42.26
N ILE A 17 -8.09 -16.25 -41.64
CA ILE A 17 -8.53 -15.15 -40.76
C ILE A 17 -7.59 -15.01 -39.55
N TRP A 18 -7.24 -16.12 -38.90
CA TRP A 18 -6.32 -16.09 -37.76
C TRP A 18 -4.93 -15.57 -38.17
N PHE A 19 -4.41 -16.00 -39.32
CA PHE A 19 -3.12 -15.56 -39.84
C PHE A 19 -3.11 -14.06 -40.21
N LEU A 20 -4.20 -13.55 -40.78
CA LEU A 20 -4.35 -12.11 -41.06
C LEU A 20 -4.41 -11.27 -39.78
N ILE A 21 -5.08 -11.76 -38.73
CA ILE A 21 -5.09 -11.10 -37.40
C ILE A 21 -3.67 -11.10 -36.81
N PHE A 22 -2.94 -12.21 -36.92
CA PHE A 22 -1.57 -12.32 -36.44
C PHE A 22 -0.62 -11.38 -37.19
N ILE A 23 -0.69 -11.30 -38.53
CA ILE A 23 0.10 -10.36 -39.33
C ILE A 23 -0.27 -8.91 -38.99
N SER A 24 -1.56 -8.60 -38.81
CA SER A 24 -2.01 -7.27 -38.36
C SER A 24 -1.42 -6.89 -37.01
N GLN A 25 -1.37 -7.83 -36.05
CA GLN A 25 -0.73 -7.61 -34.75
C GLN A 25 0.79 -7.42 -34.89
N ILE A 26 1.48 -8.23 -35.68
CA ILE A 26 2.92 -8.05 -35.94
C ILE A 26 3.19 -6.68 -36.57
N LEU A 27 2.41 -6.30 -37.58
CA LEU A 27 2.55 -5.00 -38.24
C LEU A 27 2.27 -3.86 -37.25
N TYR A 28 1.21 -3.96 -36.45
CA TYR A 28 0.89 -3.00 -35.39
C TYR A 28 2.03 -2.87 -34.36
N PHE A 29 2.64 -3.98 -33.93
CA PHE A 29 3.77 -3.91 -32.98
C PHE A 29 5.07 -3.44 -33.65
N SER A 30 5.28 -3.75 -34.92
CA SER A 30 6.46 -3.31 -35.68
C SER A 30 6.44 -1.80 -35.96
N THR A 31 5.25 -1.21 -36.19
CA THR A 31 5.11 0.25 -36.34
C THR A 31 5.27 1.02 -35.03
N PHE A 32 5.11 0.37 -33.89
CA PHE A 32 5.42 0.92 -32.57
C PHE A 32 6.88 0.72 -32.12
N SER A 33 7.73 0.09 -32.96
CA SER A 33 9.14 -0.16 -32.64
C SER A 33 10.10 0.95 -33.08
N THR A 34 9.61 2.00 -33.75
CA THR A 34 10.41 3.20 -34.05
C THR A 34 10.12 4.29 -33.02
N PRO A 35 11.14 4.78 -32.27
CA PRO A 35 10.95 5.62 -31.08
C PRO A 35 10.70 7.10 -31.38
N ASP A 36 10.05 7.45 -32.49
CA ASP A 36 9.82 8.85 -32.83
C ASP A 36 8.53 8.98 -33.66
N TYR A 37 7.44 9.48 -33.08
CA TYR A 37 6.50 10.41 -33.73
C TYR A 37 5.43 10.85 -32.71
N CYS A 38 5.67 11.97 -32.04
CA CYS A 38 4.65 12.74 -31.35
C CYS A 38 3.71 13.40 -32.37
N TRP A 39 2.43 13.02 -32.39
CA TRP A 39 1.43 13.52 -33.35
C TRP A 39 0.47 14.58 -32.80
N PHE A 40 0.93 15.43 -31.88
CA PHE A 40 0.21 16.67 -31.54
C PHE A 40 1.18 17.86 -31.48
N SER A 41 0.86 18.88 -32.27
CA SER A 41 1.64 20.06 -32.64
C SER A 41 1.89 21.10 -31.52
N SER A 42 1.95 20.69 -30.24
CA SER A 42 2.21 21.62 -29.13
C SER A 42 3.31 21.19 -28.15
N CYS A 43 4.12 20.18 -28.48
CA CYS A 43 5.32 19.82 -27.71
C CYS A 43 6.62 20.42 -28.31
N LYS A 44 6.68 21.75 -28.46
CA LYS A 44 7.95 22.46 -28.65
C LYS A 44 8.49 22.96 -27.31
N LYS A 45 8.91 22.03 -26.45
CA LYS A 45 10.04 22.26 -25.54
C LYS A 45 10.99 21.08 -25.70
N LYS A 46 11.96 21.23 -26.61
CA LYS A 46 13.16 20.39 -26.68
C LYS A 46 13.86 20.49 -25.31
N PHE A 47 13.68 19.47 -24.47
CA PHE A 47 14.60 19.27 -23.35
C PHE A 47 15.90 18.70 -23.93
N PRO A 48 17.07 19.27 -23.62
CA PRO A 48 18.33 18.76 -24.12
C PRO A 48 18.62 17.41 -23.45
N LEU A 49 18.32 16.33 -24.17
CA LEU A 49 18.92 15.01 -23.95
C LEU A 49 20.37 15.03 -24.45
N SER A 50 21.22 15.78 -23.78
CA SER A 50 22.67 15.74 -24.02
C SER A 50 23.39 15.76 -22.69
N LYS A 51 24.21 14.73 -22.47
CA LYS A 51 24.99 14.39 -21.26
C LYS A 51 24.26 13.48 -20.25
N ILE A 52 23.96 12.25 -20.67
CA ILE A 52 24.15 11.12 -19.75
C ILE A 52 25.67 10.98 -19.59
N SER A 53 26.21 11.68 -18.59
CA SER A 53 27.63 11.69 -18.26
C SER A 53 28.08 10.28 -17.86
N LYS A 54 29.25 9.85 -18.35
CA LYS A 54 30.06 8.79 -17.73
C LYS A 54 30.01 8.98 -16.21
N GLN A 55 29.41 8.02 -15.50
CA GLN A 55 29.17 8.07 -14.07
C GLN A 55 30.52 7.92 -13.36
N ARG A 56 31.24 9.04 -13.20
CA ARG A 56 32.39 9.15 -12.28
C ARG A 56 31.96 8.53 -10.96
N HIS A 57 32.77 7.62 -10.41
CA HIS A 57 32.58 7.07 -9.06
C HIS A 57 32.41 8.23 -8.08
N ARG A 58 31.16 8.57 -7.78
CA ARG A 58 30.81 9.65 -6.88
C ARG A 58 31.14 9.13 -5.49
N ILE A 59 32.05 9.83 -4.80
CA ILE A 59 32.36 9.53 -3.40
C ILE A 59 31.07 9.64 -2.62
N ILE A 60 30.56 8.48 -2.17
CA ILE A 60 29.37 8.37 -1.35
C ILE A 60 29.68 9.02 0.00
N ASN A 61 28.90 10.02 0.39
CA ASN A 61 29.15 10.71 1.65
C ASN A 61 28.74 9.84 2.86
N SER A 62 29.20 10.21 4.06
CA SER A 62 28.94 9.45 5.30
C SER A 62 27.44 9.22 5.55
N TYR A 63 26.59 10.21 5.28
CA TYR A 63 25.15 10.10 5.42
C TYR A 63 24.54 9.06 4.46
N GLU A 64 24.96 9.09 3.19
CA GLU A 64 24.50 8.11 2.19
C GLU A 64 24.92 6.69 2.58
N LYS A 65 26.15 6.49 3.08
CA LYS A 65 26.60 5.19 3.60
C LYS A 65 25.76 4.72 4.78
N SER A 66 25.43 5.62 5.73
CA SER A 66 24.59 5.32 6.88
C SER A 66 23.18 4.86 6.48
N ILE A 67 22.56 5.54 5.51
CA ILE A 67 21.22 5.18 5.01
C ILE A 67 21.26 3.80 4.35
N LEU A 68 22.22 3.56 3.46
CA LEU A 68 22.34 2.27 2.75
C LEU A 68 22.63 1.12 3.72
N ALA A 69 23.53 1.31 4.70
CA ALA A 69 23.79 0.31 5.72
C ALA A 69 22.52 -0.06 6.51
N ARG A 70 21.72 0.94 6.92
CA ARG A 70 20.44 0.69 7.60
C ARG A 70 19.44 -0.06 6.71
N ILE A 71 19.39 0.25 5.42
CA ILE A 71 18.51 -0.42 4.45
C ILE A 71 18.90 -1.89 4.26
N HIS A 72 20.19 -2.18 4.16
CA HIS A 72 20.70 -3.55 4.06
C HIS A 72 20.31 -4.40 5.29
N HIS A 73 20.14 -3.79 6.46
CA HIS A 73 19.65 -4.47 7.66
C HIS A 73 18.11 -4.54 7.76
N GLN A 74 17.37 -4.08 6.75
CA GLN A 74 15.90 -4.19 6.68
C GLN A 74 15.47 -5.15 5.56
N PRO A 75 15.13 -6.42 5.88
CA PRO A 75 14.80 -7.44 4.88
C PRO A 75 13.70 -7.03 3.90
N LEU A 76 12.71 -6.27 4.36
CA LEU A 76 11.62 -5.76 3.52
C LEU A 76 12.08 -4.73 2.49
N LEU A 77 13.09 -3.92 2.81
CA LEU A 77 13.64 -2.94 1.89
C LEU A 77 14.68 -3.56 0.95
N GLN A 78 15.44 -4.56 1.43
CA GLN A 78 16.46 -5.25 0.64
C GLN A 78 15.89 -5.82 -0.68
N ARG A 79 14.63 -6.29 -0.69
CA ARG A 79 13.97 -6.80 -1.90
C ARG A 79 13.81 -5.77 -3.03
N TYR A 80 13.99 -4.48 -2.75
CA TYR A 80 13.94 -3.40 -3.74
C TYR A 80 15.32 -2.96 -4.23
N GLU A 81 16.41 -3.47 -3.63
CA GLU A 81 17.77 -3.17 -4.09
C GLU A 81 17.99 -3.68 -5.52
N SER A 82 17.48 -4.87 -5.84
CA SER A 82 17.51 -5.43 -7.20
C SER A 82 16.73 -4.60 -8.22
N SER A 83 15.78 -3.77 -7.78
CA SER A 83 14.98 -2.90 -8.62
C SER A 83 15.65 -1.55 -8.91
N HIS A 84 16.92 -1.37 -8.52
CA HIS A 84 17.70 -0.14 -8.73
C HIS A 84 17.05 1.12 -8.12
N VAL A 85 16.29 0.94 -7.03
CA VAL A 85 15.63 2.04 -6.32
C VAL A 85 16.69 2.96 -5.72
N ASN A 86 16.58 4.27 -5.98
CA ASN A 86 17.48 5.26 -5.40
C ASN A 86 17.02 5.65 -4.00
N PHE A 87 17.29 4.78 -3.02
CA PHE A 87 16.87 4.99 -1.64
C PHE A 87 17.35 6.30 -1.05
N VAL A 88 18.60 6.70 -1.30
CA VAL A 88 19.15 7.98 -0.82
C VAL A 88 18.27 9.15 -1.27
N ARG A 89 17.85 9.16 -2.54
CA ARG A 89 16.98 10.22 -3.06
C ARG A 89 15.54 10.11 -2.56
N LEU A 90 15.05 8.92 -2.25
CA LEU A 90 13.74 8.77 -1.61
C LEU A 90 13.76 9.29 -0.17
N THR A 91 14.80 8.97 0.61
CA THR A 91 14.87 9.36 2.03
C THR A 91 15.22 10.84 2.20
N LYS A 92 15.96 11.41 1.23
CA LYS A 92 16.35 12.82 1.20
C LYS A 92 16.11 13.40 -0.19
N PRO A 93 14.84 13.59 -0.58
CA PRO A 93 14.53 14.18 -1.87
C PRO A 93 15.11 15.58 -1.94
N ARG A 94 15.49 16.00 -3.15
CA ARG A 94 15.63 17.43 -3.40
C ARG A 94 14.25 18.03 -3.21
N THR A 95 14.15 19.11 -2.46
CA THR A 95 12.89 19.82 -2.24
C THR A 95 13.14 21.31 -2.37
N SER A 96 12.15 22.03 -2.85
CA SER A 96 12.20 23.49 -2.86
C SER A 96 12.16 24.00 -1.41
N PRO A 97 13.07 24.91 -1.02
CA PRO A 97 13.00 25.55 0.28
C PRO A 97 11.61 26.15 0.50
N LYS A 98 11.07 25.98 1.72
CA LYS A 98 9.75 26.48 2.13
C LYS A 98 8.54 25.89 1.40
N LYS A 99 8.70 24.83 0.58
CA LYS A 99 7.55 24.13 -0.03
C LYS A 99 7.24 22.82 0.67
N TYR A 100 5.99 22.65 1.07
CA TYR A 100 5.52 21.53 1.88
C TYR A 100 4.26 20.90 1.30
N LEU A 101 4.14 19.59 1.46
CA LEU A 101 2.91 18.83 1.30
C LEU A 101 2.64 18.08 2.60
N ILE A 102 1.51 18.39 3.23
CA ILE A 102 1.17 17.88 4.57
C ILE A 102 -0.06 17.00 4.46
N TYR A 103 0.11 15.68 4.59
CA TYR A 103 -1.06 14.81 4.77
C TYR A 103 -1.72 15.11 6.11
N THR A 104 -3.00 15.48 6.09
CA THR A 104 -3.73 15.93 7.29
C THR A 104 -4.95 15.05 7.57
N CYS A 105 -5.05 14.56 8.81
CA CYS A 105 -6.24 13.91 9.34
C CYS A 105 -6.52 14.39 10.78
N ASN A 106 -7.39 15.38 10.89
CA ASN A 106 -7.84 15.98 12.14
C ASN A 106 -9.34 15.74 12.43
N GLN A 107 -9.97 14.90 11.60
CA GLN A 107 -11.37 14.47 11.65
C GLN A 107 -11.44 13.03 11.12
N PRO A 108 -12.59 12.34 11.19
CA PRO A 108 -12.74 11.02 10.60
C PRO A 108 -12.24 10.97 9.15
N CYS A 109 -11.30 10.06 8.87
CA CYS A 109 -10.58 10.01 7.59
C CYS A 109 -10.41 8.58 7.05
N GLY A 110 -11.21 7.64 7.57
CA GLY A 110 -11.17 6.21 7.27
C GLY A 110 -10.38 5.41 8.30
N GLY A 111 -10.35 4.09 8.10
CA GLY A 111 -9.58 3.17 8.94
C GLY A 111 -8.08 3.28 8.68
N TRP A 112 -7.27 2.55 9.46
CA TRP A 112 -5.80 2.62 9.36
C TRP A 112 -5.28 2.24 7.97
N GLY A 113 -5.88 1.24 7.32
CA GLY A 113 -5.56 0.86 5.94
C GLY A 113 -5.85 1.98 4.92
N ASP A 114 -6.92 2.74 5.11
CA ASP A 114 -7.24 3.88 4.23
C ASP A 114 -6.23 5.02 4.41
N ARG A 115 -5.94 5.35 5.68
CA ARG A 115 -4.98 6.40 6.04
C ARG A 115 -3.60 6.13 5.48
N THR A 116 -3.08 4.92 5.68
CA THR A 116 -1.73 4.55 5.25
C THR A 116 -1.59 4.59 3.74
N ARG A 117 -2.57 4.10 2.97
CA ARG A 117 -2.56 4.26 1.52
C ARG A 117 -2.56 5.74 1.11
N LYS A 118 -3.38 6.58 1.76
CA LYS A 118 -3.40 8.01 1.45
C LYS A 118 -2.09 8.71 1.78
N ILE A 119 -1.43 8.31 2.86
CA ILE A 119 -0.10 8.82 3.24
C ILE A 119 0.94 8.44 2.18
N VAL A 120 0.98 7.18 1.77
CA VAL A 120 1.90 6.69 0.73
C VAL A 120 1.73 7.49 -0.56
N GLY A 121 0.49 7.65 -1.01
CA GLY A 121 0.21 8.42 -2.21
C GLY A 121 0.58 9.90 -2.09
N ALA A 122 0.30 10.53 -0.95
CA ALA A 122 0.65 11.92 -0.67
C ALA A 122 2.18 12.11 -0.66
N TYR A 123 2.93 11.14 -0.14
CA TYR A 123 4.38 11.13 -0.20
C TYR A 123 4.88 11.06 -1.64
N LEU A 124 4.37 10.13 -2.48
CA LEU A 124 4.76 10.06 -3.89
C LEU A 124 4.44 11.38 -4.64
N LEU A 125 3.28 11.98 -4.36
CA LEU A 125 2.93 13.28 -4.92
C LEU A 125 3.91 14.37 -4.48
N SER A 126 4.36 14.36 -3.22
CA SER A 126 5.36 15.32 -2.73
C SER A 126 6.68 15.23 -3.48
N LEU A 127 7.10 14.01 -3.87
CA LEU A 127 8.32 13.78 -4.66
C LEU A 127 8.20 14.39 -6.05
N VAL A 128 7.04 14.26 -6.68
CA VAL A 128 6.74 14.80 -8.02
C VAL A 128 6.65 16.33 -7.99
N LEU A 129 6.06 16.89 -6.93
CA LEU A 129 5.94 18.34 -6.76
C LEU A 129 7.21 19.00 -6.16
N ASN A 130 8.27 18.24 -5.90
CA ASN A 130 9.51 18.72 -5.29
C ASN A 130 9.28 19.41 -3.92
N ARG A 131 8.45 18.80 -3.07
CA ARG A 131 8.00 19.34 -1.77
C ARG A 131 8.49 18.50 -0.61
N THR A 132 8.74 19.14 0.53
CA THR A 132 8.99 18.45 1.80
C THR A 132 7.69 17.82 2.29
N PHE A 133 7.71 16.50 2.51
CA PHE A 133 6.56 15.75 2.99
C PHE A 133 6.45 15.76 4.50
N LEU A 134 5.25 16.05 5.01
CA LEU A 134 4.93 16.00 6.44
C LEU A 134 3.62 15.25 6.68
N ILE A 135 3.45 14.74 7.91
CA ILE A 135 2.24 14.06 8.34
C ILE A 135 1.68 14.76 9.58
N ASN A 136 0.42 15.16 9.52
CA ASN A 136 -0.32 15.74 10.64
C ASN A 136 -1.62 14.94 10.89
N ILE A 137 -1.53 13.94 11.76
CA ILE A 137 -2.68 13.11 12.15
C ILE A 137 -2.92 13.31 13.64
N THR A 138 -4.03 14.00 13.96
CA THR A 138 -4.46 14.27 15.33
C THR A 138 -5.77 13.58 15.69
N TRP A 139 -6.44 12.97 14.71
CA TRP A 139 -7.64 12.17 14.92
C TRP A 139 -7.35 10.67 14.79
N PRO A 140 -7.92 9.79 15.66
CA PRO A 140 -8.63 10.14 16.88
C PRO A 140 -7.71 10.72 17.97
N CYS A 141 -6.41 10.45 17.86
CA CYS A 141 -5.35 11.05 18.67
C CYS A 141 -4.05 11.18 17.86
N PRO A 142 -3.03 11.89 18.39
CA PRO A 142 -1.77 12.09 17.69
C PRO A 142 -1.07 10.78 17.33
N ILE A 143 -0.83 10.56 16.04
CA ILE A 143 -0.10 9.36 15.56
C ILE A 143 1.31 9.28 16.13
N THR A 144 1.89 10.43 16.49
CA THR A 144 3.21 10.56 17.10
C THR A 144 3.30 9.93 18.49
N HIS A 145 2.20 9.48 19.10
CA HIS A 145 2.24 8.67 20.31
C HIS A 145 2.68 7.23 20.03
N LEU A 146 2.44 6.73 18.81
CA LEU A 146 2.61 5.32 18.45
C LEU A 146 3.71 5.11 17.40
N LEU A 147 3.86 6.08 16.49
CA LEU A 147 4.78 6.01 15.38
C LEU A 147 5.75 7.19 15.39
N GLU A 148 6.95 6.95 14.91
CA GLU A 148 8.00 7.94 14.71
C GLU A 148 8.58 7.87 13.29
N PRO A 149 9.24 8.93 12.82
CA PRO A 149 10.01 8.89 11.59
C PRO A 149 11.03 7.74 11.55
N ASN A 150 11.11 7.04 10.42
CA ASN A 150 12.16 6.04 10.20
C ASN A 150 13.35 6.60 9.40
N PHE A 151 13.18 6.73 8.07
CA PHE A 151 14.20 7.31 7.20
C PHE A 151 13.83 8.71 6.70
N ILE A 152 12.53 8.99 6.64
CA ILE A 152 11.98 10.27 6.19
C ILE A 152 11.47 11.02 7.41
N ASN A 153 12.00 12.22 7.64
CA ASN A 153 11.60 13.05 8.77
C ASN A 153 10.30 13.82 8.47
N TRP A 154 9.16 13.18 8.76
CA TRP A 154 7.82 13.71 8.43
C TRP A 154 7.13 14.49 9.58
N ASN A 155 7.70 14.54 10.78
CA ASN A 155 7.07 15.15 11.97
C ASN A 155 7.62 16.56 12.31
N GLN A 156 8.26 17.23 11.35
CA GLN A 156 8.88 18.53 11.57
C GLN A 156 7.86 19.67 11.66
N THR A 157 8.17 20.69 12.46
CA THR A 157 7.39 21.93 12.54
C THR A 157 7.79 22.91 11.44
N ILE A 158 6.81 23.53 10.79
CA ILE A 158 7.04 24.61 9.82
C ILE A 158 7.20 25.94 10.58
N LYS A 159 8.38 26.55 10.48
CA LYS A 159 8.63 27.88 11.04
C LYS A 159 7.89 28.95 10.22
N HIS A 160 7.27 29.91 10.92
CA HIS A 160 6.57 31.05 10.30
C HIS A 160 5.48 30.64 9.29
N LEU A 161 4.72 29.59 9.59
CA LEU A 161 3.64 29.10 8.71
C LEU A 161 2.66 30.19 8.28
N SER A 162 2.37 31.17 9.14
CA SER A 162 1.49 32.31 8.85
C SER A 162 2.00 33.23 7.73
N LYS A 163 3.29 33.19 7.41
CA LYS A 163 3.90 33.99 6.33
C LYS A 163 3.94 33.24 4.99
N LEU A 164 3.46 32.00 4.94
CA LEU A 164 3.53 31.13 3.75
C LEU A 164 2.17 31.05 3.07
N LYS A 165 2.17 31.13 1.73
CA LYS A 165 0.95 30.96 0.93
C LYS A 165 0.51 29.50 1.03
N ASN A 166 -0.67 29.28 1.59
CA ASN A 166 -1.16 27.94 1.84
C ASN A 166 -2.52 27.67 1.18
N THR A 167 -2.80 26.40 0.94
CA THR A 167 -4.11 25.92 0.48
C THR A 167 -4.46 24.62 1.18
N THR A 168 -5.75 24.30 1.26
CA THR A 168 -6.22 22.99 1.74
C THR A 168 -7.05 22.30 0.68
N ILE A 169 -6.67 21.06 0.37
CA ILE A 169 -7.29 20.24 -0.65
C ILE A 169 -8.10 19.15 0.02
N TYR A 170 -9.41 19.16 -0.20
CA TYR A 170 -10.35 18.25 0.45
C TYR A 170 -10.86 17.14 -0.48
N ASN A 171 -11.04 17.45 -1.76
CA ASN A 171 -11.62 16.54 -2.73
C ASN A 171 -10.75 16.56 -4.00
N LEU A 172 -10.31 15.38 -4.41
CA LEU A 172 -9.83 15.12 -5.76
C LEU A 172 -10.60 13.89 -6.22
N SER A 173 -11.37 14.04 -7.29
CA SER A 173 -12.15 13.01 -7.97
C SER A 173 -11.31 12.12 -8.88
N ALA A 174 -9.99 12.38 -8.94
CA ALA A 174 -9.05 11.67 -9.80
C ALA A 174 -9.25 11.92 -11.30
N SER A 175 -9.84 13.06 -11.65
CA SER A 175 -9.99 13.46 -13.05
C SER A 175 -8.69 14.04 -13.63
N ASP A 176 -8.60 14.13 -14.96
CA ASP A 176 -7.52 14.86 -15.63
C ASP A 176 -7.49 16.36 -15.25
N ASN A 177 -8.65 16.95 -14.92
CA ASN A 177 -8.71 18.32 -14.40
C ASN A 177 -8.00 18.41 -13.06
N ASP A 178 -8.27 17.48 -12.16
CA ASP A 178 -7.65 17.44 -10.83
C ASP A 178 -6.12 17.28 -10.97
N TYR A 179 -5.66 16.46 -11.92
CA TYR A 179 -4.23 16.32 -12.19
C TYR A 179 -3.62 17.64 -12.69
N ARG A 180 -4.25 18.33 -13.65
CA ARG A 180 -3.78 19.63 -14.14
C ARG A 180 -3.75 20.68 -13.02
N GLU A 181 -4.76 20.70 -12.17
CA GLU A 181 -4.80 21.58 -11.00
C GLU A 181 -3.64 21.28 -10.04
N VAL A 182 -3.41 20.01 -9.73
CA VAL A 182 -2.32 19.59 -8.85
C VAL A 182 -0.95 20.02 -9.39
N MET A 183 -0.75 19.89 -10.71
CA MET A 183 0.50 20.29 -11.36
C MET A 183 0.64 21.82 -11.48
N SER A 184 -0.45 22.60 -11.36
CA SER A 184 -0.41 24.06 -11.40
C SER A 184 -0.11 24.71 -10.04
N TRP A 185 -0.04 23.95 -8.96
CA TRP A 185 0.28 24.44 -7.61
C TRP A 185 1.76 24.86 -7.44
N THR A 186 2.42 25.39 -8.48
CA THR A 186 3.81 25.84 -8.40
C THR A 186 3.97 26.98 -7.41
N ASP A 187 2.99 27.89 -7.29
CA ASP A 187 3.11 29.11 -6.49
C ASP A 187 2.54 28.98 -5.08
N ILE A 188 2.23 27.76 -4.64
CA ILE A 188 1.72 27.49 -3.29
C ILE A 188 2.88 26.99 -2.43
N ASP A 189 3.09 27.56 -1.26
CA ASP A 189 4.15 27.12 -0.34
C ASP A 189 3.71 25.86 0.42
N VAL A 190 2.51 25.88 1.02
CA VAL A 190 2.03 24.78 1.87
C VAL A 190 0.72 24.22 1.35
N ILE A 191 0.70 22.91 1.12
CA ILE A 191 -0.50 22.18 0.69
C ILE A 191 -0.94 21.25 1.81
N PHE A 192 -2.10 21.52 2.41
CA PHE A 192 -2.75 20.60 3.33
C PHE A 192 -3.59 19.61 2.55
N PHE A 193 -3.16 18.35 2.52
CA PHE A 193 -3.77 17.29 1.72
C PHE A 193 -4.70 16.45 2.59
N LYS A 194 -6.03 16.62 2.42
CA LYS A 194 -7.10 15.99 3.20
C LYS A 194 -8.02 15.09 2.36
N VAL A 195 -7.53 14.62 1.20
CA VAL A 195 -8.36 13.98 0.18
C VAL A 195 -9.16 12.79 0.71
N LYS A 196 -10.46 12.83 0.46
CA LYS A 196 -11.39 11.77 0.84
C LYS A 196 -11.28 10.54 -0.07
N ASP A 197 -11.18 10.76 -1.38
CA ASP A 197 -11.18 9.70 -2.39
C ASP A 197 -9.84 8.97 -2.47
N LEU A 198 -9.95 7.67 -2.67
CA LEU A 198 -8.86 6.72 -2.75
C LEU A 198 -8.47 6.41 -4.21
N ALA A 199 -9.34 6.70 -5.17
CA ALA A 199 -9.10 6.48 -6.60
C ALA A 199 -8.00 7.38 -7.17
N TYR A 200 -7.80 8.55 -6.56
CA TYR A 200 -6.80 9.54 -6.96
C TYR A 200 -5.40 8.95 -7.17
N TYR A 201 -4.94 8.10 -6.27
CA TYR A 201 -3.58 7.58 -6.34
C TYR A 201 -3.39 6.50 -7.39
N SER A 202 -4.40 5.66 -7.60
CA SER A 202 -4.35 4.71 -8.71
C SER A 202 -4.17 5.48 -10.01
N LEU A 203 -4.97 6.53 -10.23
CA LEU A 203 -4.92 7.34 -11.45
C LEU A 203 -3.59 8.08 -11.63
N LEU A 204 -3.00 8.64 -10.56
CA LEU A 204 -1.66 9.23 -10.64
C LEU A 204 -0.60 8.23 -11.11
N LEU A 205 -0.63 6.99 -10.62
CA LEU A 205 0.36 5.98 -10.99
C LEU A 205 0.22 5.51 -12.45
N TRP A 206 -0.94 5.68 -13.06
CA TRP A 206 -1.18 5.35 -14.48
C TRP A 206 -0.72 6.44 -15.46
N ARG A 207 -0.42 7.65 -14.95
CA ARG A 207 0.00 8.79 -15.77
C ARG A 207 1.49 8.71 -16.10
N ASP A 208 1.83 8.73 -17.39
CA ASP A 208 3.22 8.55 -17.85
C ASP A 208 4.17 9.68 -17.43
N ASP A 209 3.68 10.92 -17.36
CA ASP A 209 4.42 12.08 -16.87
C ASP A 209 4.76 11.97 -15.38
N PHE A 210 3.79 11.56 -14.56
CA PHE A 210 3.98 11.28 -13.14
C PHE A 210 5.00 10.13 -12.94
N TYR A 211 4.82 9.02 -13.66
CA TYR A 211 5.74 7.89 -13.66
C TYR A 211 7.16 8.31 -14.04
N ARG A 212 7.32 9.05 -15.14
CA ARG A 212 8.62 9.43 -15.67
C ARG A 212 9.44 10.22 -14.65
N ILE A 213 8.80 11.10 -13.87
CA ILE A 213 9.47 11.84 -12.79
C ILE A 213 9.96 10.86 -11.71
N LEU A 214 9.11 9.94 -11.26
CA LEU A 214 9.48 8.93 -10.26
C LEU A 214 10.61 8.02 -10.75
N HIS A 215 10.58 7.60 -12.02
CA HIS A 215 11.59 6.76 -12.62
C HIS A 215 12.94 7.49 -12.74
N ILE A 216 12.98 8.64 -13.43
CA ILE A 216 14.22 9.36 -13.71
C ILE A 216 14.89 9.87 -12.43
N HIS A 217 14.10 10.41 -11.49
CA HIS A 217 14.67 11.04 -10.32
C HIS A 217 14.92 10.06 -9.17
N TYR A 218 14.11 9.01 -9.02
CA TYR A 218 14.13 8.14 -7.85
C TYR A 218 14.38 6.66 -8.17
N GLY A 219 14.52 6.29 -9.44
CA GLY A 219 14.76 4.90 -9.85
C GLY A 219 13.56 3.98 -9.64
N LEU A 220 12.36 4.53 -9.47
CA LEU A 220 11.15 3.73 -9.32
C LEU A 220 10.70 3.23 -10.69
N HIS A 221 11.05 1.99 -11.03
CA HIS A 221 10.63 1.36 -12.29
C HIS A 221 9.12 1.04 -12.28
N ARG A 222 8.49 1.00 -13.47
CA ARG A 222 7.03 0.75 -13.61
C ARG A 222 6.59 -0.54 -12.92
N SER A 223 7.42 -1.59 -12.98
CA SER A 223 7.18 -2.87 -12.28
C SER A 223 7.16 -2.75 -10.74
N THR A 224 7.74 -1.69 -10.17
CA THR A 224 7.72 -1.40 -8.73
C THR A 224 6.53 -0.51 -8.35
N LEU A 225 5.90 0.16 -9.31
CA LEU A 225 4.81 1.11 -9.09
C LEU A 225 3.42 0.47 -9.03
N PHE A 226 3.33 -0.85 -8.92
CA PHE A 226 2.11 -1.46 -8.44
C PHE A 226 1.86 -1.01 -7.00
N ILE A 227 0.61 -0.64 -6.70
CA ILE A 227 0.27 0.01 -5.43
C ILE A 227 0.69 -0.83 -4.21
N HIS A 228 0.56 -2.16 -4.28
CA HIS A 228 0.96 -3.06 -3.21
C HIS A 228 2.49 -3.09 -3.00
N THR A 229 3.26 -2.96 -4.07
CA THR A 229 4.72 -2.96 -4.05
C THR A 229 5.25 -1.62 -3.53
N VAL A 230 4.81 -0.50 -4.13
CA VAL A 230 5.24 0.83 -3.69
C VAL A 230 4.76 1.13 -2.27
N PHE A 231 3.61 0.59 -1.84
CA PHE A 231 3.11 0.75 -0.48
C PHE A 231 4.12 0.25 0.56
N THR A 232 4.60 -0.98 0.45
CA THR A 232 5.53 -1.53 1.44
C THR A 232 6.83 -0.73 1.47
N LEU A 233 7.39 -0.40 0.29
CA LEU A 233 8.59 0.44 0.20
C LEU A 233 8.42 1.76 0.95
N VAL A 234 7.38 2.54 0.59
CA VAL A 234 7.16 3.86 1.17
C VAL A 234 6.79 3.77 2.65
N TYR A 235 5.97 2.79 3.04
CA TYR A 235 5.56 2.61 4.43
C TYR A 235 6.76 2.36 5.34
N GLU A 236 7.67 1.46 4.95
CA GLU A 236 8.88 1.15 5.74
C GLU A 236 9.87 2.33 5.76
N LEU A 237 9.90 3.17 4.71
CA LEU A 237 10.71 4.41 4.74
C LEU A 237 10.15 5.48 5.69
N LEU A 238 8.82 5.56 5.81
CA LEU A 238 8.14 6.55 6.62
C LEU A 238 8.11 6.17 8.10
N PHE A 239 7.67 4.96 8.43
CA PHE A 239 7.21 4.63 9.77
C PHE A 239 8.10 3.64 10.51
N LYS A 240 8.34 3.95 11.78
CA LYS A 240 8.84 3.02 12.79
C LYS A 240 7.93 3.12 14.02
N LEU A 241 7.75 2.01 14.74
CA LEU A 241 7.07 2.03 16.04
C LEU A 241 7.92 2.79 17.06
N LYS A 242 7.27 3.55 17.95
CA LYS A 242 7.92 4.07 19.15
C LYS A 242 8.28 2.93 20.11
N SER A 243 9.18 3.23 21.05
CA SER A 243 9.68 2.25 22.03
C SER A 243 8.58 1.44 22.73
N HIS A 244 7.51 2.10 23.20
CA HIS A 244 6.41 1.42 23.90
C HIS A 244 5.65 0.39 23.05
N PRO A 245 5.04 0.73 21.90
CA PRO A 245 4.41 -0.28 21.07
C PRO A 245 5.42 -1.25 20.43
N GLN A 246 6.67 -0.83 20.21
CA GLN A 246 7.73 -1.71 19.72
C GLN A 246 8.06 -2.82 20.74
N SER A 247 8.17 -2.50 22.04
CA SER A 247 8.46 -3.51 23.06
C SER A 247 7.36 -4.57 23.16
N HIS A 248 6.09 -4.19 22.98
CA HIS A 248 4.99 -5.17 22.92
C HIS A 248 5.16 -6.13 21.74
N ILE A 249 5.57 -5.62 20.59
CA ILE A 249 5.82 -6.43 19.40
C ILE A 249 7.04 -7.33 19.58
N ASP A 250 8.09 -6.85 20.26
CA ASP A 250 9.31 -7.60 20.51
C ASP A 250 9.04 -8.76 21.47
N GLU A 251 8.31 -8.53 22.56
CA GLU A 251 7.88 -9.59 23.51
C GLU A 251 7.07 -10.70 22.80
N LEU A 252 6.16 -10.31 21.90
CA LEU A 252 5.41 -11.29 21.11
C LEU A 252 6.31 -12.01 20.09
N SER A 253 7.29 -11.31 19.53
CA SER A 253 8.23 -11.88 18.56
C SER A 253 9.13 -12.93 19.19
N GLU A 254 9.54 -12.77 20.45
CA GLU A 254 10.28 -13.79 21.21
C GLU A 254 9.48 -15.11 21.31
N LYS A 255 8.16 -15.01 21.54
CA LYS A 255 7.26 -16.19 21.57
C LYS A 255 7.11 -16.85 20.19
N ILE A 256 7.30 -16.10 19.11
CA ILE A 256 7.17 -16.55 17.72
C ILE A 256 8.48 -17.11 17.15
N HIS A 257 9.65 -16.70 17.65
CA HIS A 257 10.95 -16.94 17.01
C HIS A 257 11.25 -18.43 16.69
N LEU A 258 10.61 -19.37 17.38
CA LEU A 258 10.78 -20.82 17.19
C LEU A 258 9.55 -21.53 16.61
N ARG A 259 8.49 -20.79 16.25
CA ARG A 259 7.19 -21.34 15.88
C ARG A 259 6.65 -20.72 14.61
N HIS A 260 6.02 -21.55 13.78
CA HIS A 260 5.21 -21.04 12.68
C HIS A 260 4.01 -20.29 13.23
N LEU A 261 3.70 -19.16 12.60
CA LEU A 261 2.60 -18.27 12.99
C LEU A 261 1.56 -18.21 11.87
N SER A 262 0.40 -18.77 12.17
CA SER A 262 -0.77 -18.72 11.29
C SER A 262 -1.71 -17.62 11.75
N CYS A 263 -2.15 -16.77 10.85
CA CYS A 263 -2.94 -15.60 11.21
C CYS A 263 -4.27 -15.56 10.47
N ALA A 264 -5.26 -14.92 11.10
CA ALA A 264 -6.43 -14.44 10.39
C ALA A 264 -6.79 -13.01 10.76
N HIS A 265 -7.33 -12.30 9.78
CA HIS A 265 -8.06 -11.06 10.01
C HIS A 265 -9.53 -11.23 9.65
N ILE A 266 -10.40 -11.22 10.66
CA ILE A 266 -11.83 -11.47 10.55
C ILE A 266 -12.58 -10.15 10.76
N ARG A 267 -12.97 -9.51 9.65
CA ARG A 267 -13.77 -8.28 9.62
C ARG A 267 -15.23 -8.64 9.36
N ILE A 268 -16.11 -8.45 10.33
CA ILE A 268 -17.55 -8.75 10.13
C ILE A 268 -18.41 -7.54 9.85
N GLY A 269 -17.95 -6.30 10.11
CA GLY A 269 -18.80 -5.15 9.89
C GLY A 269 -19.49 -4.70 11.16
N LYS A 270 -20.75 -4.30 10.99
CA LYS A 270 -21.66 -3.96 12.08
C LYS A 270 -21.76 -5.14 13.06
N ASN A 271 -21.44 -4.89 14.32
CA ASN A 271 -21.52 -5.86 15.40
C ASN A 271 -21.65 -5.12 16.76
N PRO A 272 -21.93 -5.80 17.89
CA PRO A 272 -22.09 -5.12 19.18
C PRO A 272 -20.90 -4.25 19.61
N THR A 273 -19.66 -4.62 19.25
CA THR A 273 -18.45 -3.83 19.50
C THR A 273 -18.37 -2.59 18.60
N ASN A 274 -18.86 -2.69 17.37
CA ASN A 274 -18.86 -1.63 16.35
C ASN A 274 -20.26 -1.44 15.73
N PRO A 275 -21.23 -0.86 16.46
CA PRO A 275 -22.63 -0.81 16.05
C PRO A 275 -22.91 0.15 14.88
N ASN A 276 -22.02 1.13 14.66
CA ASN A 276 -22.15 2.15 13.61
C ASN A 276 -21.43 1.76 12.31
N ASP A 277 -21.03 0.50 12.17
CA ASP A 277 -20.29 0.02 11.02
C ASP A 277 -21.21 -0.48 9.88
N VAL A 278 -20.64 -0.80 8.73
CA VAL A 278 -21.39 -1.32 7.57
C VAL A 278 -21.73 -2.79 7.81
N VAL A 279 -22.95 -3.21 7.47
CA VAL A 279 -23.32 -4.63 7.42
C VAL A 279 -22.70 -5.23 6.15
N PHE A 280 -21.88 -6.27 6.31
CA PHE A 280 -21.34 -7.01 5.18
C PHE A 280 -22.10 -8.34 5.03
N PRO A 281 -22.85 -8.54 3.93
CA PRO A 281 -23.57 -9.79 3.72
C PRO A 281 -22.60 -10.97 3.59
N LYS A 282 -23.08 -12.19 3.91
CA LYS A 282 -22.33 -13.46 3.77
C LYS A 282 -21.12 -13.60 4.70
N ARG A 283 -21.09 -12.86 5.81
CA ARG A 283 -20.02 -12.93 6.83
C ARG A 283 -20.47 -13.55 8.14
N GLU A 284 -21.70 -14.03 8.22
CA GLU A 284 -22.34 -14.58 9.43
C GLU A 284 -21.59 -15.82 9.94
N ARG A 285 -21.00 -16.61 9.04
CA ARG A 285 -20.23 -17.83 9.37
C ARG A 285 -18.72 -17.66 9.19
N MET A 286 -18.23 -16.43 9.01
CA MET A 286 -16.82 -16.19 8.72
C MET A 286 -15.93 -16.64 9.87
N ASN A 287 -16.32 -16.37 11.12
CA ASN A 287 -15.56 -16.76 12.30
C ASN A 287 -15.37 -18.28 12.41
N THR A 288 -16.45 -19.06 12.33
CA THR A 288 -16.41 -20.52 12.44
C THR A 288 -15.64 -21.15 11.28
N THR A 289 -15.86 -20.66 10.06
CA THR A 289 -15.15 -21.15 8.86
C THR A 289 -13.65 -20.87 8.95
N VAL A 290 -13.25 -19.63 9.24
CA VAL A 290 -11.84 -19.22 9.26
C VAL A 290 -11.09 -19.89 10.41
N ILE A 291 -11.67 -19.92 11.62
CA ILE A 291 -11.02 -20.56 12.77
C ILE A 291 -10.96 -22.08 12.58
N GLY A 292 -12.02 -22.70 12.06
CA GLY A 292 -12.01 -24.12 11.71
C GLY A 292 -10.92 -24.47 10.69
N PHE A 293 -10.79 -23.67 9.64
CA PHE A 293 -9.73 -23.83 8.66
C PHE A 293 -8.33 -23.70 9.27
N LEU A 294 -8.09 -22.66 10.07
CA LEU A 294 -6.80 -22.47 10.74
C LEU A 294 -6.45 -23.65 11.65
N LYS A 295 -7.43 -24.20 12.40
CA LYS A 295 -7.23 -25.41 13.21
C LYS A 295 -6.80 -26.60 12.38
N ASN A 296 -7.37 -26.76 11.18
CA ASN A 296 -7.10 -27.89 10.30
C ASN A 296 -5.73 -27.79 9.61
N ILE A 297 -5.30 -26.59 9.21
CA ILE A 297 -4.03 -26.42 8.47
C ILE A 297 -2.82 -26.22 9.38
N SER A 298 -3.03 -25.74 10.61
CA SER A 298 -1.94 -25.37 11.51
C SER A 298 -1.59 -26.55 12.43
N LYS A 299 -0.31 -26.91 12.51
CA LYS A 299 0.16 -27.99 13.40
C LYS A 299 -0.09 -27.66 14.88
N SER A 300 -0.16 -28.69 15.73
CA SER A 300 -0.53 -28.56 17.14
C SER A 300 0.39 -27.61 17.95
N ASN A 301 1.65 -27.49 17.57
CA ASN A 301 2.65 -26.61 18.21
C ASN A 301 2.72 -25.19 17.63
N GLU A 302 1.93 -24.89 16.58
CA GLU A 302 1.92 -23.57 15.95
C GLU A 302 1.06 -22.58 16.72
N LEU A 303 1.50 -21.32 16.69
CA LEU A 303 0.75 -20.20 17.24
C LEU A 303 -0.23 -19.69 16.20
N ILE A 304 -1.40 -19.27 16.68
CA ILE A 304 -2.45 -18.67 15.86
C ILE A 304 -2.73 -17.27 16.37
N PHE A 305 -2.67 -16.27 15.49
CA PHE A 305 -3.03 -14.90 15.80
C PHE A 305 -4.34 -14.51 15.09
N ILE A 306 -5.29 -13.94 15.85
CA ILE A 306 -6.56 -13.47 15.30
C ILE A 306 -6.67 -11.96 15.55
N SER A 307 -6.79 -11.21 14.46
CA SER A 307 -7.20 -9.81 14.47
C SER A 307 -8.66 -9.73 14.02
N THR A 308 -9.48 -8.97 14.73
CA THR A 308 -10.92 -8.84 14.44
C THR A 308 -11.48 -7.52 14.96
N ASP A 309 -12.61 -7.12 14.39
CA ASP A 309 -13.41 -5.98 14.78
C ASP A 309 -14.55 -6.35 15.76
N SER A 310 -14.50 -7.53 16.38
CA SER A 310 -15.55 -8.03 17.28
C SER A 310 -14.99 -8.75 18.52
N GLU A 311 -15.39 -8.28 19.70
CA GLU A 311 -15.05 -8.93 20.99
C GLU A 311 -15.63 -10.36 21.10
N GLU A 312 -16.77 -10.60 20.46
CA GLU A 312 -17.41 -11.92 20.42
C GLU A 312 -16.54 -12.91 19.65
N ILE A 313 -16.01 -12.51 18.50
CA ILE A 313 -15.09 -13.34 17.70
C ILE A 313 -13.80 -13.59 18.47
N GLN A 314 -13.26 -12.58 19.16
CA GLN A 314 -12.07 -12.76 19.99
C GLN A 314 -12.33 -13.76 21.13
N SER A 315 -13.49 -13.67 21.77
CA SER A 315 -13.91 -14.59 22.83
C SER A 315 -14.13 -16.01 22.31
N TYR A 316 -14.71 -16.16 21.12
CA TYR A 316 -14.84 -17.45 20.44
C TYR A 316 -13.47 -18.04 20.10
N ALA A 317 -12.54 -17.25 19.55
CA ALA A 317 -11.18 -17.68 19.26
C ALA A 317 -10.45 -18.17 20.52
N ARG A 318 -10.54 -17.44 21.64
CA ARG A 318 -9.96 -17.86 22.94
C ARG A 318 -10.45 -19.24 23.36
N LYS A 319 -11.76 -19.48 23.26
CA LYS A 319 -12.38 -20.78 23.60
C LYS A 319 -11.89 -21.91 22.68
N GLN A 320 -11.78 -21.64 21.38
CA GLN A 320 -11.47 -22.65 20.36
C GLN A 320 -9.99 -23.00 20.25
N LEU A 321 -9.09 -22.02 20.48
CA LEU A 321 -7.66 -22.15 20.23
C LEU A 321 -6.83 -22.27 21.51
N ARG A 322 -7.39 -21.88 22.68
CA ARG A 322 -6.78 -22.02 24.00
C ARG A 322 -5.32 -21.50 24.01
N SER A 323 -4.37 -22.33 24.44
CA SER A 323 -2.94 -21.99 24.54
C SER A 323 -2.25 -21.71 23.20
N ARG A 324 -2.89 -22.01 22.07
CA ARG A 324 -2.35 -21.69 20.74
C ARG A 324 -2.65 -20.27 20.30
N LEU A 325 -3.62 -19.58 20.92
CA LEU A 325 -3.97 -18.22 20.56
C LEU A 325 -2.94 -17.23 21.08
N LEU A 326 -2.29 -16.53 20.16
CA LEU A 326 -1.54 -15.31 20.48
C LEU A 326 -2.51 -14.13 20.49
N ASN A 327 -2.60 -13.44 21.62
CA ASN A 327 -3.43 -12.25 21.77
C ASN A 327 -2.56 -10.99 21.87
N ILE A 328 -3.05 -9.90 21.29
CA ILE A 328 -2.58 -8.55 21.61
C ILE A 328 -3.69 -7.91 22.44
N ASP A 329 -3.36 -7.55 23.67
CA ASP A 329 -4.28 -6.84 24.55
C ASP A 329 -4.59 -5.44 24.05
N GLY A 330 -5.77 -4.94 24.41
CA GLY A 330 -6.26 -3.64 23.97
C GLY A 330 -7.71 -3.71 23.51
N VAL A 331 -8.32 -2.53 23.38
CA VAL A 331 -9.74 -2.41 23.10
C VAL A 331 -10.01 -2.60 21.61
N ILE A 332 -10.90 -3.52 21.25
CA ILE A 332 -11.34 -3.66 19.86
C ILE A 332 -12.32 -2.54 19.53
N ARG A 333 -11.93 -1.57 18.69
CA ARG A 333 -12.79 -0.47 18.24
C ARG A 333 -12.45 -0.02 16.83
N HIS A 334 -13.45 0.44 16.09
CA HIS A 334 -13.23 1.12 14.83
C HIS A 334 -12.74 2.56 15.06
N ILE A 335 -11.47 2.84 14.73
CA ILE A 335 -10.73 4.11 14.99
C ILE A 335 -11.32 5.40 14.34
N ASP A 336 -12.47 5.28 13.70
CA ASP A 336 -13.14 6.34 12.95
C ASP A 336 -14.64 6.44 13.22
N ARG A 337 -15.26 5.38 13.79
CA ARG A 337 -16.72 5.24 13.95
C ARG A 337 -17.17 5.12 15.41
N SER A 338 -16.22 5.06 16.35
CA SER A 338 -16.48 4.86 17.79
C SER A 338 -16.48 6.16 18.62
N GLY A 339 -16.35 7.33 17.99
CA GLY A 339 -16.18 8.61 18.71
C GLY A 339 -14.75 8.83 19.22
N LYS A 340 -14.34 10.09 19.45
CA LYS A 340 -12.92 10.47 19.59
C LYS A 340 -12.17 9.72 20.70
N LYS A 341 -12.70 9.72 21.92
CA LYS A 341 -12.04 9.13 23.11
C LYS A 341 -11.83 7.62 22.90
N LEU A 342 -12.91 6.90 22.65
CA LEU A 342 -12.91 5.45 22.44
C LEU A 342 -12.10 5.01 21.21
N ALA A 343 -12.06 5.85 20.16
CA ALA A 343 -11.28 5.57 18.98
C ALA A 343 -9.76 5.66 19.20
N CYS A 344 -9.30 6.47 20.17
CA CYS A 344 -7.87 6.53 20.49
C CYS A 344 -7.40 5.23 21.16
N ASP A 345 -8.16 4.69 22.11
CA ASP A 345 -7.83 3.44 22.81
C ASP A 345 -7.73 2.26 21.83
N GLY A 346 -8.56 2.27 20.78
CA GLY A 346 -8.48 1.26 19.71
C GLY A 346 -7.36 1.47 18.70
N LEU A 347 -6.73 2.65 18.64
CA LEU A 347 -5.72 2.97 17.62
C LEU A 347 -4.42 2.19 17.86
N GLU A 348 -3.96 2.10 19.09
CA GLU A 348 -2.76 1.34 19.44
C GLU A 348 -2.91 -0.12 19.06
N LYS A 349 -3.99 -0.77 19.53
CA LYS A 349 -4.29 -2.15 19.16
C LYS A 349 -4.36 -2.34 17.64
N THR A 350 -5.02 -1.41 16.93
CA THR A 350 -5.11 -1.45 15.46
C THR A 350 -3.73 -1.41 14.81
N ILE A 351 -2.80 -0.58 15.29
CA ILE A 351 -1.43 -0.51 14.78
C ILE A 351 -0.64 -1.77 15.13
N LEU A 352 -0.74 -2.28 16.36
CA LEU A 352 -0.06 -3.51 16.78
C LEU A 352 -0.54 -4.72 15.96
N ASP A 353 -1.85 -4.89 15.79
CA ASP A 353 -2.44 -5.92 14.92
C ASP A 353 -1.91 -5.80 13.48
N PHE A 354 -1.78 -4.57 12.96
CA PHE A 354 -1.24 -4.31 11.62
C PHE A 354 0.23 -4.73 11.47
N TYR A 355 1.05 -4.56 12.52
CA TYR A 355 2.44 -5.03 12.56
C TYR A 355 2.57 -6.52 12.87
N MET A 356 1.60 -7.13 13.54
CA MET A 356 1.60 -8.58 13.76
C MET A 356 1.22 -9.34 12.50
N ILE A 357 0.26 -8.84 11.72
CA ILE A 357 -0.11 -9.45 10.43
C ILE A 357 1.11 -9.54 9.48
N SER A 358 2.03 -8.58 9.52
CA SER A 358 3.22 -8.61 8.66
C SER A 358 4.24 -9.68 9.05
N ARG A 359 4.11 -10.30 10.23
CA ARG A 359 4.98 -11.40 10.73
C ARG A 359 4.41 -12.79 10.46
N CYS A 360 3.23 -12.87 9.86
CA CYS A 360 2.54 -14.14 9.65
C CYS A 360 3.21 -14.98 8.56
N HIS A 361 3.35 -16.27 8.83
CA HIS A 361 3.82 -17.25 7.85
C HIS A 361 2.66 -17.74 6.98
N THR A 362 1.48 -17.86 7.57
CA THR A 362 0.20 -18.15 6.88
C THR A 362 -0.80 -17.05 7.21
N MET A 363 -1.59 -16.60 6.24
CA MET A 363 -2.54 -15.51 6.44
C MET A 363 -3.89 -15.82 5.79
N VAL A 364 -4.97 -15.75 6.57
CA VAL A 364 -6.35 -15.75 6.07
C VAL A 364 -6.94 -14.35 6.24
N MET A 365 -7.12 -13.62 5.14
CA MET A 365 -7.69 -12.28 5.18
C MET A 365 -9.17 -12.26 4.84
N SER A 366 -9.90 -11.37 5.49
CA SER A 366 -11.22 -10.91 5.02
C SER A 366 -11.04 -9.78 3.99
N LYS A 367 -12.07 -9.50 3.20
CA LYS A 367 -12.09 -8.33 2.31
C LYS A 367 -12.13 -7.05 3.14
N SER A 368 -10.93 -6.50 3.39
CA SER A 368 -10.67 -5.29 4.16
C SER A 368 -9.35 -4.67 3.71
N ALA A 369 -9.33 -3.33 3.55
CA ALA A 369 -8.11 -2.59 3.27
C ALA A 369 -7.06 -2.80 4.39
N PHE A 370 -7.50 -2.97 5.65
CA PHE A 370 -6.61 -3.19 6.78
C PHE A 370 -5.71 -4.41 6.59
N SER A 371 -6.28 -5.60 6.42
CA SER A 371 -5.51 -6.83 6.23
C SER A 371 -4.80 -6.88 4.89
N PHE A 372 -5.35 -6.25 3.86
CA PHE A 372 -4.69 -6.15 2.57
C PHE A 372 -3.34 -5.45 2.71
N TRP A 373 -3.32 -4.20 3.21
CA TRP A 373 -2.10 -3.42 3.34
C TRP A 373 -1.14 -4.01 4.38
N ALA A 374 -1.64 -4.57 5.48
CA ALA A 374 -0.81 -5.26 6.46
C ALA A 374 -0.08 -6.46 5.85
N ASN A 375 -0.78 -7.25 5.03
CA ASN A 375 -0.22 -8.44 4.37
C ASN A 375 0.87 -8.08 3.35
N THR A 376 0.78 -6.94 2.64
CA THR A 376 1.84 -6.52 1.69
C THR A 376 3.21 -6.37 2.35
N ARG A 377 3.22 -6.11 3.67
CA ARG A 377 4.42 -5.97 4.50
C ARG A 377 5.02 -7.30 4.95
N ARG A 378 4.44 -8.45 4.59
CA ARG A 378 5.11 -9.74 4.76
C ARG A 378 6.26 -9.83 3.77
N LEU A 379 7.33 -10.55 4.15
CA LEU A 379 8.47 -10.77 3.25
C LEU A 379 8.03 -11.47 1.96
N LYS A 380 7.12 -12.45 2.10
CA LYS A 380 6.51 -13.21 1.01
C LYS A 380 4.98 -13.07 1.07
N PRO A 381 4.43 -11.95 0.54
CA PRO A 381 3.03 -11.59 0.77
C PRO A 381 2.00 -12.55 0.16
N TYR A 382 2.40 -13.39 -0.80
CA TYR A 382 1.55 -14.38 -1.46
C TYR A 382 1.78 -15.82 -0.97
N GLU A 383 2.83 -16.08 -0.21
CA GLU A 383 3.07 -17.43 0.32
C GLU A 383 2.03 -17.74 1.40
N ASN A 384 1.36 -18.89 1.30
CA ASN A 384 0.31 -19.33 2.24
C ASN A 384 -0.74 -18.24 2.52
N LEU A 385 -1.12 -17.49 1.48
CA LEU A 385 -2.15 -16.46 1.57
C LEU A 385 -3.51 -17.03 1.14
N TYR A 386 -4.52 -16.76 1.96
CA TYR A 386 -5.90 -17.13 1.72
C TYR A 386 -6.81 -15.94 1.93
N ILE A 387 -7.96 -15.92 1.25
CA ILE A 387 -9.02 -14.95 1.45
C ILE A 387 -10.34 -15.65 1.74
N TYR A 388 -11.11 -15.12 2.68
CA TYR A 388 -12.52 -15.48 2.84
C TYR A 388 -13.40 -14.67 1.88
N CYS A 389 -14.11 -15.37 1.01
CA CYS A 389 -14.95 -14.84 -0.06
C CYS A 389 -16.06 -15.85 -0.37
N ASP A 390 -17.01 -16.00 0.56
CA ASP A 390 -18.04 -17.05 0.55
C ASP A 390 -17.39 -18.46 0.57
N GLY A 391 -16.52 -18.67 1.57
CA GLY A 391 -15.57 -19.79 1.63
C GLY A 391 -14.12 -19.32 1.52
N ILE A 392 -13.17 -20.23 1.76
CA ILE A 392 -11.73 -19.91 1.80
C ILE A 392 -11.10 -20.24 0.46
N LYS A 393 -10.40 -19.27 -0.13
CA LYS A 393 -9.71 -19.40 -1.42
C LYS A 393 -8.25 -19.04 -1.24
N GLN A 394 -7.34 -19.82 -1.82
CA GLN A 394 -5.92 -19.51 -1.82
C GLN A 394 -5.63 -18.44 -2.88
N ILE A 395 -4.77 -17.47 -2.55
CA ILE A 395 -4.24 -16.48 -3.48
C ILE A 395 -2.82 -16.89 -3.83
N ARG A 396 -2.52 -17.06 -5.13
CA ARG A 396 -1.20 -17.57 -5.56
C ARG A 396 -0.26 -16.50 -6.10
N GLY A 397 -0.76 -15.29 -6.36
CA GLY A 397 0.09 -14.19 -6.82
C GLY A 397 -0.66 -12.88 -7.05
N PRO A 398 0.04 -11.86 -7.59
CA PRO A 398 -0.51 -10.52 -7.81
C PRO A 398 -1.77 -10.51 -8.67
N GLY A 399 -1.82 -11.31 -9.74
CA GLY A 399 -2.96 -11.33 -10.67
C GLY A 399 -4.26 -11.86 -10.06
N ASP A 400 -4.17 -12.77 -9.09
CA ASP A 400 -5.30 -13.15 -8.25
C ASP A 400 -5.61 -12.02 -7.27
N TYR A 401 -4.56 -11.53 -6.60
CA TYR A 401 -4.66 -10.55 -5.53
C TYR A 401 -5.33 -9.24 -5.95
N ASP A 402 -5.11 -8.73 -7.16
CA ASP A 402 -5.72 -7.48 -7.62
C ASP A 402 -7.24 -7.62 -7.88
N ARG A 403 -7.77 -8.84 -8.05
CA ARG A 403 -9.20 -9.09 -8.26
C ARG A 403 -10.02 -9.02 -6.97
N TYR A 404 -9.42 -9.25 -5.81
CA TYR A 404 -10.16 -9.47 -4.56
C TYR A 404 -10.36 -8.28 -3.61
N PRO A 405 -9.45 -7.28 -3.47
CA PRO A 405 -9.66 -6.18 -2.51
C PRO A 405 -10.86 -5.32 -2.93
N TYR A 406 -11.18 -5.26 -4.22
CA TYR A 406 -12.25 -4.43 -4.78
C TYR A 406 -13.25 -5.16 -5.69
N GLY A 407 -12.95 -6.37 -6.18
CA GLY A 407 -13.88 -7.15 -7.03
C GLY A 407 -14.98 -7.88 -6.25
N ARG A 408 -15.86 -8.59 -6.97
CA ARG A 408 -17.00 -9.32 -6.39
C ARG A 408 -16.52 -10.59 -5.65
N CYS A 409 -16.56 -10.51 -4.34
CA CYS A 409 -17.12 -11.56 -3.50
C CYS A 409 -18.63 -11.28 -3.44
#